data_AF-A0AAU4XNF4-F1
#
_entry.id   AF-A0AAU4XNF4-F1
#
_cell.length_a   1.000
_cell.length_b   1.000
_cell.length_c   1.000
_cell.angle_alpha   90.00
_cell.angle_beta   90.00
_cell.angle_gamma   90.00
#
_symmetry.space_group_name_H-M   'P 1'
#
loop_
_entity.id
_entity.type
_entity.pdbx_description
1 polymer ?
#
loop_
_entity_poly.entity_id
_entity_poly.type
_entity_poly.pdbx_seq_one_letter_code
_entity_poly.pdbx_strand_id
1 'polypeptide(L)'
;MREGAELLATLLPAAGAGVLGHVTMVGFTHRESEEGPLQSMSGGDPLPSTVLLAPERCTSPWLAAESLLHEGAHLKLFDALRTGSVVKNATERVPIPWRIGSWTVIRVFVALHFYVHLLVFRAAAAAAGEAVRERFGPPPSVEDLDEPSPGTPAARSGQYRTSAERARYLAECVLSLPEEALTENGHRFARWLLTALRLVDGDAPRPHDRAAATIRRAEPWQPPEIPSGGVVQRITPVDACALPGLGQLVVSPTRSAQMHWLNARSWTVYSLCDGRDLGSVRTAYARAVDLPADSEEVDRQVSDSVRRLVAADLITHDM
;
A
#
# COMPACT_ATOMS: atom_id res chain seq x y z
N MET A 1 15.83 13.45 -11.97
CA MET A 1 16.04 11.99 -11.85
C MET A 1 17.50 11.55 -11.75
N ARG A 2 18.35 11.78 -12.75
CA ARG A 2 19.77 11.37 -12.68
C ARG A 2 20.49 11.92 -11.45
N GLU A 3 20.36 13.21 -11.20
CA GLU A 3 20.92 13.86 -10.00
C GLU A 3 20.36 13.27 -8.70
N GLY A 4 19.10 12.86 -8.67
CA GLY A 4 18.51 12.18 -7.51
C GLY A 4 19.13 10.79 -7.26
N ALA A 5 19.40 10.03 -8.33
CA ALA A 5 20.10 8.75 -8.22
C ALA A 5 21.55 8.94 -7.74
N GLU A 6 22.25 9.95 -8.27
CA GLU A 6 23.60 10.32 -7.82
C GLU A 6 23.63 10.77 -6.36
N LEU A 7 22.66 11.60 -5.95
CA LEU A 7 22.52 12.04 -4.57
C LEU A 7 22.26 10.84 -3.64
N LEU A 8 21.34 9.94 -4.02
CA LEU A 8 21.06 8.73 -3.25
C LEU A 8 22.32 7.86 -3.08
N ALA A 9 23.08 7.65 -4.16
CA ALA A 9 24.34 6.91 -4.13
C ALA A 9 25.43 7.64 -3.30
N THR A 10 25.37 8.96 -3.22
CA THR A 10 26.30 9.76 -2.41
C THR A 10 25.97 9.66 -0.92
N LEU A 11 24.70 9.80 -0.55
CA LEU A 11 24.26 9.80 0.85
C LEU A 11 24.26 8.41 1.47
N LEU A 12 23.86 7.40 0.68
CA LEU A 12 23.67 6.03 1.15
C LEU A 12 24.30 5.06 0.14
N PRO A 13 25.64 4.98 0.01
CA PRO A 13 26.29 4.27 -1.10
C PRO A 13 25.88 2.79 -1.20
N ALA A 14 25.80 2.09 -0.06
CA ALA A 14 25.39 0.68 -0.05
C ALA A 14 23.89 0.50 -0.37
N ALA A 15 23.01 1.29 0.25
CA ALA A 15 21.56 1.17 0.03
C ALA A 15 21.16 1.69 -1.36
N GLY A 16 21.74 2.81 -1.79
CA GLY A 16 21.59 3.40 -3.11
C GLY A 16 22.03 2.45 -4.21
N ALA A 17 23.23 1.88 -4.14
CA ALA A 17 23.65 0.86 -5.11
C ALA A 17 22.70 -0.34 -5.12
N GLY A 18 22.30 -0.81 -3.93
CA GLY A 18 21.42 -1.96 -3.79
C GLY A 18 19.98 -1.73 -4.29
N VAL A 19 19.48 -0.50 -4.22
CA VAL A 19 18.14 -0.12 -4.68
C VAL A 19 18.15 0.26 -6.16
N LEU A 20 19.08 1.12 -6.58
CA LEU A 20 19.18 1.56 -7.97
C LEU A 20 19.48 0.41 -8.92
N GLY A 21 20.28 -0.58 -8.50
CA GLY A 21 20.52 -1.79 -9.28
C GLY A 21 19.28 -2.68 -9.45
N HIS A 22 18.22 -2.44 -8.68
CA HIS A 22 16.96 -3.18 -8.75
C HIS A 22 15.87 -2.43 -9.53
N VAL A 23 16.12 -1.16 -9.90
CA VAL A 23 15.23 -0.34 -10.72
C VAL A 23 15.73 -0.34 -12.16
N THR A 24 14.98 -0.98 -13.06
CA THR A 24 15.30 -1.05 -14.49
C THR A 24 14.56 0.01 -15.30
N MET A 25 13.43 0.51 -14.78
CA MET A 25 12.61 1.50 -15.45
C MET A 25 12.05 2.50 -14.46
N VAL A 26 12.08 3.78 -14.83
CA VAL A 26 11.30 4.83 -14.17
C VAL A 26 10.29 5.38 -15.16
N GLY A 27 9.01 5.27 -14.84
CA GLY A 27 7.92 5.88 -15.58
C GLY A 27 7.36 7.10 -14.86
N PHE A 28 6.77 8.02 -15.60
CA PHE A 28 6.06 9.16 -15.04
C PHE A 28 4.56 9.00 -15.21
N THR A 29 3.79 9.31 -14.18
CA THR A 29 2.34 9.16 -14.20
C THR A 29 1.66 10.18 -13.31
N HIS A 30 0.44 10.57 -13.68
CA HIS A 30 -0.48 11.35 -12.84
C HIS A 30 -1.68 10.46 -12.54
N ARG A 31 -1.98 10.28 -11.25
CA ARG A 31 -3.16 9.52 -10.80
C ARG A 31 -3.74 10.20 -9.57
N GLU A 32 -5.06 10.34 -9.52
CA GLU A 32 -5.79 10.73 -8.32
C GLU A 32 -6.53 9.52 -7.74
N SER A 33 -6.66 9.47 -6.42
CA SER A 33 -7.43 8.45 -5.70
C SER A 33 -8.18 9.08 -4.52
N GLU A 34 -9.08 8.33 -3.89
CA GLU A 34 -9.75 8.76 -2.65
C GLU A 34 -8.75 9.06 -1.50
N GLU A 35 -7.53 8.51 -1.58
CA GLU A 35 -6.44 8.76 -0.62
C GLU A 35 -5.55 9.95 -1.02
N GLY A 36 -5.84 10.62 -2.15
CA GLY A 36 -5.08 11.76 -2.68
C GLY A 36 -4.33 11.45 -4.00
N PRO A 37 -3.53 12.41 -4.50
CA PRO A 37 -2.73 12.24 -5.70
C PRO A 37 -1.59 11.24 -5.45
N LEU A 38 -1.39 10.33 -6.41
CA LEU A 38 -0.29 9.39 -6.39
C LEU A 38 1.03 10.15 -6.53
N GLN A 39 1.87 10.09 -5.49
CA GLN A 39 3.21 10.68 -5.53
C GLN A 39 4.22 9.74 -6.18
N SER A 40 4.19 8.48 -5.78
CA SER A 40 5.07 7.43 -6.30
C SER A 40 4.44 6.06 -6.14
N MET A 41 4.88 5.10 -6.93
CA MET A 41 4.41 3.71 -6.86
C MET A 41 5.46 2.74 -7.39
N SER A 42 5.67 1.67 -6.63
CA SER A 42 6.39 0.49 -7.07
C SER A 42 5.50 -0.33 -7.99
N GLY A 43 5.99 -0.65 -9.19
CA GLY A 43 5.23 -1.36 -10.22
C GLY A 43 4.77 -2.76 -9.81
N GLY A 44 5.32 -3.34 -8.74
CA GLY A 44 4.85 -4.58 -8.14
C GLY A 44 4.97 -5.77 -9.09
N ASP A 45 3.99 -6.68 -9.05
CA ASP A 45 3.94 -7.86 -9.93
C ASP A 45 3.66 -7.53 -11.41
N PRO A 46 2.77 -6.56 -11.73
CA PRO A 46 2.50 -6.22 -13.13
C PRO A 46 3.69 -5.59 -13.85
N LEU A 47 4.54 -4.85 -13.13
CA LEU A 47 5.69 -4.12 -13.66
C LEU A 47 6.88 -4.29 -12.70
N PRO A 48 7.53 -5.47 -12.67
CA PRO A 48 8.68 -5.70 -11.80
C PRO A 48 9.81 -4.72 -12.15
N SER A 49 10.62 -4.39 -11.15
CA SER A 49 11.75 -3.46 -11.29
C SER A 49 11.40 -2.07 -11.84
N THR A 50 10.11 -1.69 -11.80
CA THR A 50 9.63 -0.41 -12.29
C THR A 50 9.23 0.49 -11.14
N VAL A 51 9.68 1.75 -11.20
CA VAL A 51 9.22 2.82 -10.32
C VAL A 51 8.39 3.80 -11.14
N LEU A 52 7.19 4.13 -10.67
CA LEU A 52 6.34 5.14 -11.27
C LEU A 52 6.31 6.36 -10.35
N LEU A 53 6.56 7.55 -10.91
CA LEU A 53 6.64 8.79 -10.14
C LEU A 53 5.71 9.86 -10.71
N ALA A 54 5.13 10.66 -9.84
CA ALA A 54 4.59 11.95 -10.23
C ALA A 54 5.75 12.86 -10.67
N PRO A 55 5.66 13.57 -11.81
CA PRO A 55 6.69 14.51 -12.25
C PRO A 55 7.10 15.53 -11.19
N GLU A 56 6.19 15.90 -10.30
CA GLU A 56 6.39 16.84 -9.19
C GLU A 56 7.47 16.34 -8.22
N ARG A 57 7.62 15.01 -8.08
CA ARG A 57 8.69 14.39 -7.28
C ARG A 57 10.07 14.51 -7.93
N CYS A 58 10.16 15.03 -9.15
CA CYS A 58 11.42 15.27 -9.87
C CYS A 58 11.89 16.73 -9.85
N THR A 59 11.16 17.60 -9.16
CA THR A 59 11.46 19.05 -9.07
C THR A 59 12.72 19.36 -8.27
N SER A 60 13.20 18.40 -7.46
CA SER A 60 14.45 18.50 -6.70
C SER A 60 15.19 17.16 -6.68
N PRO A 61 16.54 17.15 -6.73
CA PRO A 61 17.33 15.93 -6.53
C PRO A 61 16.98 15.20 -5.25
N TRP A 62 16.65 15.93 -4.17
CA TRP A 62 16.29 15.35 -2.87
C TRP A 62 14.98 14.57 -2.92
N LEU A 63 13.93 15.14 -3.53
CA LEU A 63 12.63 14.47 -3.69
C LEU A 63 12.76 13.25 -4.62
N ALA A 64 13.55 13.36 -5.68
CA ALA A 64 13.82 12.26 -6.59
C ALA A 64 14.60 11.14 -5.89
N ALA A 65 15.63 11.48 -5.10
CA ALA A 65 16.42 10.52 -4.33
C ALA A 65 15.57 9.78 -3.29
N GLU A 66 14.73 10.52 -2.55
CA GLU A 66 13.80 9.96 -1.57
C GLU A 66 12.81 9.01 -2.25
N SER A 67 12.22 9.41 -3.38
CA SER A 67 11.23 8.59 -4.10
C SER A 67 11.86 7.33 -4.71
N LEU A 68 13.10 7.44 -5.24
CA LEU A 68 13.86 6.29 -5.72
C LEU A 68 14.20 5.31 -4.60
N LEU A 69 14.62 5.82 -3.44
CA LEU A 69 14.89 4.98 -2.27
C LEU A 69 13.61 4.31 -1.81
N HIS A 70 12.51 5.05 -1.68
CA HIS A 70 11.22 4.55 -1.22
C HIS A 70 10.74 3.40 -2.10
N GLU A 71 10.51 3.67 -3.38
CA GLU A 71 9.91 2.68 -4.27
C GLU A 71 10.89 1.55 -4.59
N GLY A 72 12.16 1.88 -4.78
CA GLY A 72 13.14 0.85 -5.07
C GLY A 72 13.43 -0.07 -3.88
N ALA A 73 13.29 0.41 -2.63
CA ALA A 73 13.33 -0.47 -1.46
C ALA A 73 12.07 -1.35 -1.38
N HIS A 74 10.90 -0.83 -1.75
CA HIS A 74 9.66 -1.63 -1.83
C HIS A 74 9.75 -2.74 -2.86
N LEU A 75 10.32 -2.49 -4.04
CA LEU A 75 10.52 -3.54 -5.05
C LEU A 75 11.32 -4.73 -4.49
N LYS A 76 12.40 -4.48 -3.73
CA LYS A 76 13.18 -5.54 -3.05
C LYS A 76 12.38 -6.25 -1.97
N LEU A 77 11.57 -5.50 -1.22
CA LEU A 77 10.70 -6.10 -0.21
C LEU A 77 9.63 -7.00 -0.84
N PHE A 78 9.07 -6.60 -1.98
CA PHE A 78 8.10 -7.42 -2.70
C PHE A 78 8.70 -8.75 -3.14
N ASP A 79 9.95 -8.80 -3.58
CA ASP A 79 10.64 -10.08 -3.85
C ASP A 79 10.67 -10.99 -2.63
N ALA A 80 11.00 -10.45 -1.45
CA ALA A 80 11.00 -11.22 -0.21
C ALA A 80 9.59 -11.68 0.18
N LEU A 81 8.58 -10.81 0.03
CA LEU A 81 7.19 -11.11 0.37
C LEU A 81 6.56 -12.17 -0.54
N ARG A 82 6.89 -12.17 -1.85
CA ARG A 82 6.40 -13.16 -2.83
C ARG A 82 6.74 -14.60 -2.46
N THR A 83 7.86 -14.80 -1.79
CA THR A 83 8.28 -16.14 -1.36
C THR A 83 7.49 -16.66 -0.14
N GLY A 84 6.59 -15.85 0.44
CA GLY A 84 5.95 -16.18 1.71
C GLY A 84 6.93 -16.25 2.88
N SER A 85 8.17 -15.77 2.70
CA SER A 85 9.25 -15.98 3.67
C SER A 85 9.13 -15.11 4.91
N VAL A 86 8.17 -14.20 5.04
CA VAL A 86 8.13 -13.23 6.16
C VAL A 86 7.00 -13.54 7.14
N VAL A 87 5.79 -13.77 6.65
CA VAL A 87 4.57 -13.86 7.46
C VAL A 87 3.93 -15.23 7.28
N LYS A 88 3.54 -15.88 8.39
CA LYS A 88 2.78 -17.15 8.39
C LYS A 88 1.27 -16.91 8.39
N ASN A 89 0.80 -15.87 9.09
CA ASN A 89 -0.62 -15.50 9.16
C ASN A 89 -0.87 -14.18 8.43
N ALA A 90 -1.13 -14.24 7.12
CA ALA A 90 -1.39 -13.06 6.30
C ALA A 90 -2.75 -12.38 6.59
N THR A 91 -3.64 -13.04 7.32
CA THR A 91 -5.00 -12.54 7.61
C THR A 91 -5.08 -11.66 8.86
N GLU A 92 -4.09 -11.74 9.74
CA GLU A 92 -4.02 -10.92 10.96
C GLU A 92 -4.08 -9.42 10.63
N ARG A 93 -4.87 -8.68 11.39
CA ARG A 93 -5.18 -7.27 11.14
C ARG A 93 -4.73 -6.38 12.29
N VAL A 94 -4.00 -5.33 11.96
CA VAL A 94 -3.50 -4.33 12.89
C VAL A 94 -4.26 -3.02 12.70
N PRO A 95 -4.84 -2.42 13.75
CA PRO A 95 -5.49 -1.12 13.64
C PRO A 95 -4.47 -0.03 13.33
N ILE A 96 -4.82 0.94 12.48
CA ILE A 96 -3.91 2.02 12.06
C ILE A 96 -4.53 3.37 12.39
N PRO A 97 -4.02 4.09 13.41
CA PRO A 97 -4.68 5.28 13.95
C PRO A 97 -4.87 6.43 12.95
N TRP A 98 -4.11 6.47 11.85
CA TRP A 98 -4.13 7.53 10.83
C TRP A 98 -4.77 7.11 9.51
N ARG A 99 -5.41 5.94 9.44
CA ARG A 99 -6.11 5.45 8.25
C ARG A 99 -7.47 4.88 8.61
N ILE A 100 -8.37 4.83 7.63
CA ILE A 100 -9.66 4.19 7.77
C ILE A 100 -9.44 2.66 7.67
N GLY A 101 -9.77 1.95 8.74
CA GLY A 101 -9.69 0.49 8.81
C GLY A 101 -8.33 -0.06 9.29
N SER A 102 -8.19 -1.38 9.22
CA SER A 102 -7.03 -2.13 9.68
C SER A 102 -6.17 -2.63 8.52
N TRP A 103 -4.87 -2.71 8.75
CA TRP A 103 -3.91 -3.22 7.79
C TRP A 103 -3.57 -4.68 8.07
N THR A 104 -3.22 -5.44 7.03
CA THR A 104 -2.62 -6.76 7.25
C THR A 104 -1.23 -6.62 7.85
N VAL A 105 -0.74 -7.67 8.52
CA VAL A 105 0.65 -7.70 9.04
C VAL A 105 1.67 -7.39 7.93
N ILE A 106 1.46 -7.93 6.72
CA ILE A 106 2.33 -7.63 5.57
C ILE A 106 2.35 -6.13 5.27
N ARG A 107 1.18 -5.46 5.23
CA ARG A 107 1.11 -4.02 4.99
C ARG A 107 1.77 -3.21 6.12
N VAL A 108 1.70 -3.69 7.37
CA VAL A 108 2.45 -3.11 8.50
C VAL A 108 3.96 -3.19 8.27
N PHE A 109 4.49 -4.35 7.85
CA PHE A 109 5.91 -4.49 7.53
C PHE A 109 6.35 -3.60 6.38
N VAL A 110 5.54 -3.52 5.32
CA VAL A 110 5.80 -2.65 4.18
C VAL A 110 5.87 -1.20 4.64
N ALA A 111 4.88 -0.71 5.39
CA ALA A 111 4.87 0.66 5.88
C ALA A 111 6.00 0.96 6.87
N LEU A 112 6.29 0.04 7.81
CA LEU A 112 7.40 0.21 8.75
C LEU A 112 8.74 0.28 8.02
N HIS A 113 8.96 -0.62 7.06
CA HIS A 113 10.15 -0.63 6.22
C HIS A 113 10.35 0.71 5.50
N PHE A 114 9.28 1.26 4.91
CA PHE A 114 9.33 2.60 4.32
C PHE A 114 9.73 3.67 5.34
N TYR A 115 9.03 3.78 6.46
CA TYR A 115 9.32 4.84 7.44
C TYR A 115 10.74 4.75 7.99
N VAL A 116 11.25 3.54 8.23
CA VAL A 116 12.65 3.34 8.63
C VAL A 116 13.61 3.85 7.56
N HIS A 117 13.41 3.51 6.30
CA HIS A 117 14.26 4.00 5.21
C HIS A 117 14.19 5.51 5.02
N LEU A 118 13.01 6.12 5.20
CA LEU A 118 12.84 7.56 5.15
C LEU A 118 13.59 8.27 6.28
N LEU A 119 13.52 7.75 7.51
CA LEU A 119 14.28 8.29 8.65
C LEU A 119 15.79 8.14 8.45
N VAL A 120 16.26 7.02 7.89
CA VAL A 120 17.67 6.83 7.52
C VAL A 120 18.12 7.82 6.46
N PHE A 121 17.31 8.03 5.42
CA PHE A 121 17.60 9.03 4.40
C PHE A 121 17.70 10.43 4.98
N ARG A 122 16.78 10.80 5.88
CA ARG A 122 16.80 12.10 6.56
C ARG A 122 18.00 12.29 7.47
N ALA A 123 18.37 11.25 8.22
CA ALA A 123 19.59 11.29 9.03
C ALA A 123 20.82 11.52 8.14
N ALA A 124 20.91 10.83 6.99
CA ALA A 124 21.99 11.04 6.02
C ALA A 124 21.94 12.44 5.39
N ALA A 125 20.76 12.95 5.05
CA ALA A 125 20.55 14.30 4.51
C ALA A 125 20.98 15.39 5.51
N ALA A 126 20.61 15.23 6.78
CA ALA A 126 21.00 16.15 7.85
C ALA A 126 22.52 16.15 8.06
N ALA A 127 23.15 14.97 7.99
CA ALA A 127 24.59 14.80 8.10
C ALA A 127 25.39 15.17 6.83
N ALA A 128 24.71 15.50 5.73
CA ALA A 128 25.37 15.79 4.46
C ALA A 128 26.28 17.02 4.57
N GLY A 129 27.53 16.86 4.11
CA GLY A 129 28.52 17.94 4.10
C GLY A 129 28.18 19.07 3.14
N GLU A 130 28.89 20.18 3.28
CA GLU A 130 28.68 21.40 2.48
C GLU A 130 28.78 21.14 0.97
N ALA A 131 29.78 20.38 0.52
CA ALA A 131 29.94 20.03 -0.90
C ALA A 131 28.72 19.31 -1.52
N VAL A 132 28.00 18.51 -0.73
CA VAL A 132 26.76 17.84 -1.20
C VAL A 132 25.65 18.88 -1.34
N ARG A 133 25.53 19.81 -0.40
CA ARG A 133 24.51 20.87 -0.42
C ARG A 133 24.78 21.90 -1.51
N GLU A 134 26.04 22.23 -1.78
CA GLU A 134 26.44 23.09 -2.90
C GLU A 134 26.06 22.46 -4.24
N ARG A 135 26.28 21.15 -4.40
CA ARG A 135 25.99 20.44 -5.65
C ARG A 135 24.51 20.19 -5.87
N PHE A 136 23.78 19.74 -4.85
CA PHE A 136 22.40 19.24 -5.00
C PHE A 136 21.34 20.17 -4.40
N GLY A 137 21.76 21.33 -3.88
CA GLY A 137 20.89 22.26 -3.15
C GLY A 137 20.62 21.80 -1.70
N PRO A 138 19.90 22.63 -0.92
CA PRO A 138 19.49 22.25 0.43
C PRO A 138 18.41 21.16 0.41
N PRO A 139 18.40 20.25 1.41
CA PRO A 139 17.29 19.31 1.57
C PRO A 139 15.98 20.05 1.90
N PRO A 140 14.82 19.48 1.57
CA PRO A 140 13.53 20.07 1.94
C PRO A 140 13.40 20.23 3.45
N SER A 141 12.85 21.37 3.89
CA SER A 141 12.71 21.72 5.31
C SER A 141 11.52 21.05 5.99
N VAL A 142 10.55 20.58 5.21
CA VAL A 142 9.32 19.96 5.70
C VAL A 142 9.22 18.54 5.17
N GLU A 143 8.79 17.65 6.04
CA GLU A 143 8.37 16.30 5.69
C GLU A 143 7.14 16.34 4.78
N ASP A 144 7.26 15.78 3.58
CA ASP A 144 6.11 15.50 2.72
C ASP A 144 5.53 14.12 3.09
N LEU A 145 4.50 14.14 3.93
CA LEU A 145 3.83 12.94 4.43
C LEU A 145 2.32 13.14 4.38
N ASP A 146 1.61 12.15 3.84
CA ASP A 146 0.15 12.14 3.79
C ASP A 146 -0.48 12.44 5.15
N GLU A 147 -1.48 13.32 5.15
CA GLU A 147 -2.26 13.61 6.34
C GLU A 147 -3.00 12.36 6.87
N PRO A 148 -3.26 12.28 8.18
CA PRO A 148 -4.20 11.30 8.71
C PRO A 148 -5.58 11.44 8.05
N SER A 149 -6.21 10.31 7.70
CA SER A 149 -7.52 10.36 7.05
C SER A 149 -8.55 11.05 7.97
N PRO A 150 -9.48 11.86 7.43
CA PRO A 150 -10.51 12.52 8.23
C PRO A 150 -11.31 11.54 9.09
N GLY A 151 -11.66 11.95 10.31
CA GLY A 151 -12.43 11.13 11.26
C GLY A 151 -11.63 10.06 12.02
N THR A 152 -10.35 9.84 11.68
CA THR A 152 -9.49 8.89 12.39
C THR A 152 -9.06 9.40 13.77
N PRO A 153 -8.67 8.51 14.71
CA PRO A 153 -8.11 8.92 16.00
C PRO A 153 -6.95 9.92 15.87
N ALA A 154 -6.02 9.69 14.94
CA ALA A 154 -4.88 10.58 14.70
C ALA A 154 -5.30 11.96 14.19
N ALA A 155 -6.30 12.04 13.30
CA ALA A 155 -6.84 13.33 12.83
C ALA A 155 -7.42 14.15 13.99
N ARG A 156 -8.07 13.51 14.97
CA ARG A 156 -8.66 14.16 16.14
C ARG A 156 -7.64 14.56 17.22
N SER A 157 -6.65 13.71 17.48
CA SER A 157 -5.64 13.95 18.52
C SER A 157 -4.46 14.80 18.04
N GLY A 158 -4.26 14.91 16.72
CA GLY A 158 -3.10 15.56 16.13
C GLY A 158 -1.80 14.74 16.24
N GLN A 159 -1.88 13.46 16.60
CA GLN A 159 -0.75 12.53 16.69
C GLN A 159 -0.46 11.84 15.35
N TYR A 160 0.70 11.18 15.23
CA TYR A 160 1.11 10.42 14.06
C TYR A 160 1.21 11.28 12.77
N ARG A 161 1.70 12.51 12.96
CA ARG A 161 1.91 13.50 11.89
C ARG A 161 3.32 13.44 11.30
N THR A 162 4.22 12.69 11.92
CA THR A 162 5.59 12.51 11.47
C THR A 162 5.88 11.04 11.14
N SER A 163 6.87 10.80 10.28
CA SER A 163 7.34 9.45 9.99
C SER A 163 7.91 8.74 11.22
N ALA A 164 8.53 9.48 12.16
CA ALA A 164 9.05 8.92 13.41
C ALA A 164 7.92 8.34 14.28
N GLU A 165 6.85 9.11 14.51
CA GLU A 165 5.70 8.62 15.29
C GLU A 165 5.05 7.39 14.65
N ARG A 166 4.87 7.40 13.32
CA ARG A 166 4.31 6.26 12.60
C ARG A 166 5.22 5.04 12.64
N ALA A 167 6.54 5.23 12.50
CA ALA A 167 7.53 4.16 12.63
C ALA A 167 7.49 3.51 14.01
N ARG A 168 7.48 4.32 15.08
CA ARG A 168 7.41 3.83 16.47
C ARG A 168 6.15 3.01 16.71
N TYR A 169 4.99 3.50 16.26
CA TYR A 169 3.73 2.77 16.39
C TYR A 169 3.78 1.41 15.68
N LEU A 170 4.21 1.39 14.42
CA LEU A 170 4.28 0.14 13.66
C LEU A 170 5.32 -0.82 14.25
N ALA A 171 6.42 -0.29 14.79
CA ALA A 171 7.41 -1.07 15.50
C ALA A 171 6.84 -1.72 16.77
N GLU A 172 6.03 -1.01 17.55
CA GLU A 172 5.30 -1.57 18.69
C GLU A 172 4.30 -2.65 18.25
N CYS A 173 3.59 -2.44 17.14
CA CYS A 173 2.71 -3.45 16.57
C CYS A 173 3.49 -4.72 16.22
N VAL A 174 4.63 -4.58 15.54
CA VAL A 174 5.50 -5.71 15.16
C VAL A 174 6.04 -6.45 16.39
N LEU A 175 6.45 -5.74 17.44
CA LEU A 175 6.90 -6.33 18.70
C LEU A 175 5.78 -7.04 19.47
N SER A 176 4.53 -6.63 19.25
CA SER A 176 3.35 -7.20 19.91
C SER A 176 2.74 -8.38 19.15
N LEU A 177 3.26 -8.72 17.97
CA LEU A 177 2.75 -9.86 17.20
C LEU A 177 2.99 -11.18 17.94
N PRO A 178 2.06 -12.15 17.83
CA PRO A 178 2.32 -13.52 18.23
C PRO A 178 3.55 -14.08 17.51
N GLU A 179 4.32 -14.93 18.17
CA GLU A 179 5.57 -15.49 17.62
C GLU A 179 5.29 -16.40 16.41
N GLU A 180 4.14 -17.04 16.39
CA GLU A 180 3.63 -17.81 15.27
C GLU A 180 3.18 -16.95 14.08
N ALA A 181 3.04 -15.63 14.22
CA ALA A 181 2.63 -14.75 13.12
C ALA A 181 3.73 -14.63 12.05
N LEU A 182 4.99 -14.83 12.42
CA LEU A 182 6.16 -14.68 11.54
C LEU A 182 6.89 -16.01 11.33
N THR A 183 7.56 -16.10 10.19
CA THR A 183 8.59 -17.11 9.96
C THR A 183 9.88 -16.72 10.70
N GLU A 184 10.89 -17.58 10.74
CA GLU A 184 12.21 -17.20 11.28
C GLU A 184 12.83 -16.01 10.51
N ASN A 185 12.70 -16.02 9.18
CA ASN A 185 13.14 -14.93 8.33
C ASN A 185 12.37 -13.63 8.62
N GLY A 186 11.08 -13.73 8.93
CA GLY A 186 10.27 -12.59 9.36
C GLY A 186 10.74 -12.00 10.68
N HIS A 187 11.05 -12.83 11.68
CA HIS A 187 11.65 -12.36 12.94
C HIS A 187 13.00 -11.70 12.72
N ARG A 188 13.86 -12.30 11.87
CA ARG A 188 15.16 -11.71 11.51
C ARG A 188 14.98 -10.34 10.84
N PHE A 189 14.03 -10.24 9.91
CA PHE A 189 13.72 -8.99 9.22
C PHE A 189 13.17 -7.92 10.18
N ALA A 190 12.24 -8.28 11.06
CA ALA A 190 11.73 -7.41 12.12
C ALA A 190 12.85 -6.89 13.02
N ARG A 191 13.72 -7.78 13.54
CA ARG A 191 14.87 -7.40 14.36
C ARG A 191 15.82 -6.45 13.63
N TRP A 192 16.06 -6.70 12.34
CA TRP A 192 16.87 -5.81 11.51
C TRP A 192 16.24 -4.41 11.36
N LEU A 193 14.95 -4.33 11.02
CA LEU A 193 14.23 -3.06 10.91
C LEU A 193 14.23 -2.27 12.21
N LEU A 194 13.95 -2.92 13.34
CA LEU A 194 13.94 -2.28 14.65
C LEU A 194 15.34 -1.80 15.06
N THR A 195 16.38 -2.53 14.66
CA THR A 195 17.77 -2.11 14.89
C THR A 195 18.11 -0.89 14.05
N ALA A 196 17.73 -0.87 12.77
CA ALA A 196 17.93 0.28 11.90
C ALA A 196 17.17 1.51 12.41
N LEU A 197 15.91 1.35 12.84
CA LEU A 197 15.11 2.44 13.42
C LEU A 197 15.81 3.08 14.62
N ARG A 198 16.35 2.27 15.55
CA ARG A 198 17.05 2.76 16.74
C ARG A 198 18.33 3.55 16.44
N LEU A 199 18.92 3.40 15.26
CA LEU A 199 20.10 4.19 14.87
C LEU A 199 19.72 5.64 14.51
N VAL A 200 18.47 5.89 14.16
CA VAL A 200 17.99 7.18 13.66
C VAL A 200 16.89 7.80 14.52
N ASP A 201 16.41 7.04 15.49
CA ASP A 201 15.37 7.43 16.43
C ASP A 201 15.66 6.86 17.83
N GLY A 202 16.07 7.73 18.75
CA GLY A 202 16.45 7.35 20.12
C GLY A 202 15.29 6.86 20.99
N ASP A 203 14.06 7.26 20.66
CA ASP A 203 12.85 6.83 21.38
C ASP A 203 12.20 5.58 20.76
N ALA A 204 12.84 4.98 19.76
CA ALA A 204 12.32 3.80 19.11
C ALA A 204 12.17 2.63 20.10
N PRO A 205 11.05 1.89 20.02
CA PRO A 205 10.72 0.85 20.99
C PRO A 205 11.78 -0.26 20.99
N ARG A 206 12.03 -0.80 22.19
CA ARG A 206 12.98 -1.89 22.41
C ARG A 206 12.22 -3.20 22.59
N PRO A 207 12.80 -4.35 22.20
CA PRO A 207 12.24 -5.63 22.59
C PRO A 207 12.20 -5.69 24.13
N HIS A 208 10.99 -5.76 24.70
CA HIS A 208 10.82 -6.02 26.12
C HIS A 208 10.88 -7.53 26.37
N ASP A 209 11.35 -7.95 27.55
CA ASP A 209 11.01 -9.26 28.08
C ASP A 209 9.49 -9.31 28.23
N ARG A 210 8.84 -10.25 27.52
CA ARG A 210 7.39 -10.36 27.34
C ARG A 210 6.61 -10.08 28.64
N ALA A 211 6.04 -8.89 28.76
CA ALA A 211 4.83 -8.66 29.53
C ALA A 211 3.65 -8.78 28.56
N ALA A 212 2.63 -9.57 28.94
CA ALA A 212 1.47 -9.89 28.11
C ALA A 212 0.83 -8.62 27.55
N ALA A 213 1.01 -8.37 26.25
CA ALA A 213 0.34 -7.30 25.54
C ALA A 213 -1.12 -7.70 25.33
N THR A 214 -2.03 -6.90 25.88
CA THR A 214 -3.47 -7.07 25.69
C THR A 214 -3.81 -6.81 24.22
N ILE A 215 -4.09 -7.88 23.47
CA ILE A 215 -4.56 -7.80 22.09
C ILE A 215 -5.92 -7.09 22.11
N ARG A 216 -5.96 -5.82 21.66
CA ARG A 216 -7.23 -5.12 21.43
C ARG A 216 -7.85 -5.67 20.14
N ARG A 217 -8.90 -6.48 20.33
CA ARG A 217 -9.75 -7.01 19.27
C ARG A 217 -10.35 -5.84 18.46
N ALA A 218 -10.16 -5.83 17.15
CA ALA A 218 -10.73 -4.84 16.26
C ALA A 218 -12.26 -4.98 16.20
N GLU A 219 -12.99 -3.87 16.34
CA GLU A 219 -14.44 -3.85 16.12
C GLU A 219 -14.78 -3.94 14.63
N PRO A 220 -15.89 -4.60 14.25
CA PRO A 220 -16.32 -4.71 12.86
C PRO A 220 -16.74 -3.36 12.28
N TRP A 221 -16.21 -3.01 11.11
CA TRP A 221 -16.59 -1.82 10.34
C TRP A 221 -17.88 -2.10 9.54
N GLN A 222 -18.89 -1.22 9.65
CA GLN A 222 -20.13 -1.28 8.87
C GLN A 222 -20.15 -0.22 7.76
N PRO A 223 -20.40 -0.59 6.49
CA PRO A 223 -20.55 0.35 5.38
C PRO A 223 -22.01 0.85 5.20
N PRO A 224 -22.22 2.01 4.55
CA PRO A 224 -23.55 2.56 4.28
C PRO A 224 -24.29 1.86 3.14
N GLU A 225 -25.61 1.71 3.31
CA GLU A 225 -26.55 1.00 2.42
C GLU A 225 -26.75 1.68 1.05
N ILE A 226 -26.98 0.86 0.01
CA ILE A 226 -27.33 1.27 -1.35
C ILE A 226 -28.77 0.81 -1.64
N PRO A 227 -29.59 1.61 -2.35
CA PRO A 227 -30.96 1.21 -2.72
C PRO A 227 -31.01 -0.08 -3.56
N SER A 228 -32.01 -0.91 -3.29
CA SER A 228 -32.28 -2.18 -3.94
C SER A 228 -33.20 -2.01 -5.16
N GLY A 229 -32.62 -1.76 -6.34
CA GLY A 229 -33.37 -1.84 -7.59
C GLY A 229 -32.52 -1.47 -8.79
N GLY A 230 -32.39 -2.40 -9.76
CA GLY A 230 -31.76 -2.15 -11.05
C GLY A 230 -31.13 -3.38 -11.71
N VAL A 231 -30.99 -3.33 -13.04
CA VAL A 231 -30.28 -4.33 -13.85
C VAL A 231 -28.84 -3.85 -14.06
N VAL A 232 -27.87 -4.72 -13.80
CA VAL A 232 -26.45 -4.43 -14.05
C VAL A 232 -25.99 -5.04 -15.37
N GLN A 233 -25.33 -4.24 -16.20
CA GLN A 233 -24.80 -4.65 -17.50
C GLN A 233 -23.31 -4.29 -17.64
N ARG A 234 -22.52 -5.16 -18.29
CA ARG A 234 -21.13 -4.83 -18.61
C ARG A 234 -21.09 -3.83 -19.75
N ILE A 235 -20.21 -2.84 -19.61
CA ILE A 235 -19.89 -1.94 -20.71
C ILE A 235 -19.06 -2.73 -21.73
N THR A 236 -19.42 -2.61 -23.01
CA THR A 236 -18.73 -3.22 -24.14
C THR A 236 -18.49 -2.19 -25.25
N PRO A 237 -17.40 -2.30 -26.04
CA PRO A 237 -16.34 -3.31 -25.95
C PRO A 237 -15.33 -3.05 -24.82
N VAL A 238 -14.71 -4.10 -24.32
CA VAL A 238 -13.60 -4.05 -23.33
C VAL A 238 -12.46 -4.95 -23.81
N ASP A 239 -11.24 -4.50 -23.60
CA ASP A 239 -10.05 -5.35 -23.61
C ASP A 239 -9.86 -5.94 -22.21
N ALA A 240 -9.58 -7.24 -22.13
CA ALA A 240 -9.40 -7.93 -20.86
C ALA A 240 -8.19 -8.86 -20.90
N CYS A 241 -7.32 -8.76 -19.89
CA CYS A 241 -6.14 -9.61 -19.72
C CYS A 241 -6.16 -10.25 -18.33
N ALA A 242 -6.33 -11.56 -18.28
CA ALA A 242 -6.30 -12.31 -17.02
C ALA A 242 -4.85 -12.50 -16.55
N LEU A 243 -4.64 -12.35 -15.24
CA LEU A 243 -3.39 -12.63 -14.54
C LEU A 243 -3.63 -13.74 -13.50
N PRO A 244 -3.73 -15.01 -13.92
CA PRO A 244 -4.23 -16.09 -13.06
C PRO A 244 -3.36 -16.34 -11.82
N GLY A 245 -2.04 -16.15 -11.94
CA GLY A 245 -1.11 -16.29 -10.81
C GLY A 245 -1.30 -15.26 -9.71
N LEU A 246 -2.00 -14.15 -9.99
CA LEU A 246 -2.28 -13.07 -9.04
C LEU A 246 -3.76 -13.04 -8.62
N GLY A 247 -4.61 -13.88 -9.21
CA GLY A 247 -6.06 -13.80 -9.04
C GLY A 247 -6.61 -12.44 -9.46
N GLN A 248 -6.06 -11.85 -10.53
CA GLN A 248 -6.44 -10.51 -11.01
C GLN A 248 -6.85 -10.53 -12.49
N LEU A 249 -7.68 -9.57 -12.87
CA LEU A 249 -8.07 -9.27 -14.25
C LEU A 249 -7.81 -7.80 -14.53
N VAL A 250 -7.06 -7.48 -15.58
CA VAL A 250 -6.95 -6.11 -16.09
C VAL A 250 -8.04 -5.93 -17.14
N VAL A 251 -8.88 -4.90 -16.97
CA VAL A 251 -9.97 -4.56 -17.89
C VAL A 251 -9.80 -3.12 -18.35
N SER A 252 -9.98 -2.87 -19.63
CA SER A 252 -9.95 -1.53 -20.23
C SER A 252 -11.14 -1.38 -21.19
N PRO A 253 -12.11 -0.50 -20.90
CA PRO A 253 -13.12 -0.15 -21.88
C PRO A 253 -12.46 0.44 -23.13
N THR A 254 -12.74 -0.08 -24.32
CA THR A 254 -12.06 0.38 -25.55
C THR A 254 -12.33 1.85 -25.89
N ARG A 255 -13.30 2.46 -25.21
CA ARG A 255 -13.69 3.87 -25.35
C ARG A 255 -13.00 4.79 -24.34
N SER A 256 -12.34 4.24 -23.32
CA SER A 256 -11.57 5.01 -22.34
C SER A 256 -10.10 4.57 -22.41
N ALA A 257 -9.17 5.51 -22.23
CA ALA A 257 -7.74 5.18 -22.07
C ALA A 257 -7.43 4.65 -20.66
N GLN A 258 -8.44 4.15 -19.94
CA GLN A 258 -8.35 3.75 -18.54
C GLN A 258 -8.21 2.24 -18.43
N MET A 259 -7.31 1.80 -17.54
CA MET A 259 -7.09 0.40 -17.20
C MET A 259 -7.43 0.17 -15.73
N HIS A 260 -8.20 -0.88 -15.47
CA HIS A 260 -8.70 -1.22 -14.15
C HIS A 260 -8.22 -2.61 -13.75
N TRP A 261 -7.60 -2.71 -12.57
CA TRP A 261 -7.22 -3.99 -11.98
C TRP A 261 -8.35 -4.48 -11.08
N LEU A 262 -8.98 -5.57 -11.47
CA LEU A 262 -9.98 -6.27 -10.68
C LEU A 262 -9.30 -7.41 -9.93
N ASN A 263 -9.40 -7.41 -8.60
CA ASN A 263 -9.05 -8.58 -7.79
C ASN A 263 -10.07 -9.71 -8.01
N ALA A 264 -9.79 -10.92 -7.52
CA ALA A 264 -10.63 -12.09 -7.72
C ALA A 264 -12.11 -11.84 -7.38
N ARG A 265 -12.39 -11.11 -6.30
CA ARG A 265 -13.76 -10.74 -5.91
C ARG A 265 -14.41 -9.85 -6.95
N SER A 266 -13.80 -8.71 -7.25
CA SER A 266 -14.37 -7.74 -8.20
C SER A 266 -14.46 -8.30 -9.60
N TRP A 267 -13.54 -9.20 -9.99
CA TRP A 267 -13.60 -9.95 -11.24
C TRP A 267 -14.79 -10.92 -11.25
N THR A 268 -14.99 -11.72 -10.20
CA THR A 268 -16.15 -12.63 -10.12
C THR A 268 -17.46 -11.85 -10.20
N VAL A 269 -17.61 -10.76 -9.46
CA VAL A 269 -18.81 -9.90 -9.53
C VAL A 269 -18.96 -9.30 -10.93
N TYR A 270 -17.90 -8.71 -11.48
CA TYR A 270 -17.90 -8.14 -12.83
C TYR A 270 -18.36 -9.15 -13.90
N SER A 271 -17.89 -10.40 -13.81
CA SER A 271 -18.25 -11.47 -14.74
C SER A 271 -19.72 -11.89 -14.64
N LEU A 272 -20.38 -11.62 -13.51
CA LEU A 272 -21.79 -11.90 -13.27
C LEU A 272 -22.72 -10.73 -13.66
N CYS A 273 -22.19 -9.51 -13.79
CA CYS A 273 -22.93 -8.29 -14.10
C CYS A 273 -23.28 -8.15 -15.59
N ASP A 274 -23.87 -9.18 -16.19
CA ASP A 274 -24.23 -9.18 -17.61
C ASP A 274 -25.73 -9.41 -17.81
N GLY A 275 -26.52 -8.34 -17.67
CA GLY A 275 -27.97 -8.38 -17.85
C GLY A 275 -28.73 -9.01 -16.67
N ARG A 276 -28.14 -8.98 -15.47
CA ARG A 276 -28.74 -9.57 -14.26
C ARG A 276 -29.18 -8.48 -13.29
N ASP A 277 -30.23 -8.76 -12.52
CA ASP A 277 -30.55 -7.96 -11.34
C ASP A 277 -29.57 -8.25 -10.18
N LEU A 278 -29.48 -7.33 -9.22
CA LEU A 278 -28.57 -7.45 -8.08
C LEU A 278 -28.84 -8.69 -7.19
N GLY A 279 -30.09 -9.13 -7.06
CA GLY A 279 -30.44 -10.34 -6.31
C GLY A 279 -29.91 -11.61 -6.98
N SER A 280 -30.04 -11.69 -8.30
CA SER A 280 -29.47 -12.76 -9.12
C SER A 280 -27.94 -12.77 -9.08
N VAL A 281 -27.29 -11.60 -9.10
CA VAL A 281 -25.83 -11.49 -8.95
C VAL A 281 -25.38 -11.97 -7.57
N ARG A 282 -26.05 -11.57 -6.49
CA ARG A 282 -25.77 -12.04 -5.12
C ARG A 282 -25.85 -13.55 -5.00
N THR A 283 -26.95 -14.14 -5.49
CA THR A 283 -27.15 -15.60 -5.45
C THR A 283 -26.07 -16.34 -6.23
N ALA A 284 -25.69 -15.84 -7.41
CA ALA A 284 -24.65 -16.45 -8.23
C ALA A 284 -23.25 -16.28 -7.61
N TYR A 285 -22.99 -15.12 -7.02
CA TYR A 285 -21.74 -14.84 -6.32
C TYR A 285 -21.58 -15.75 -5.10
N ALA A 286 -22.60 -15.87 -4.25
CA ALA A 286 -22.62 -16.75 -3.08
C ALA A 286 -22.24 -18.19 -3.44
N ARG A 287 -22.81 -18.72 -4.54
CA ARG A 287 -22.46 -20.05 -5.07
C ARG A 287 -21.01 -20.12 -5.54
N ALA A 288 -20.50 -19.07 -6.20
CA ALA A 288 -19.14 -19.05 -6.72
C ALA A 288 -18.06 -18.99 -5.61
N VAL A 289 -18.41 -18.46 -4.43
CA VAL A 289 -17.49 -18.34 -3.28
C VAL A 289 -17.81 -19.30 -2.14
N ASP A 290 -18.74 -20.24 -2.36
CA ASP A 290 -19.21 -21.24 -1.39
C ASP A 290 -19.68 -20.63 -0.06
N LEU A 291 -20.50 -19.59 -0.14
CA LEU A 291 -21.15 -18.94 1.00
C LEU A 291 -22.68 -19.06 0.93
N PRO A 292 -23.39 -18.99 2.08
CA PRO A 292 -24.85 -18.89 2.11
C PRO A 292 -25.34 -17.66 1.34
N ALA A 293 -26.42 -17.82 0.57
CA ALA A 293 -26.94 -16.76 -0.31
C ALA A 293 -27.56 -15.57 0.46
N ASP A 294 -27.95 -15.79 1.72
CA ASP A 294 -28.48 -14.82 2.67
C ASP A 294 -27.41 -14.24 3.60
N SER A 295 -26.13 -14.50 3.33
CA SER A 295 -25.03 -13.98 4.12
C SER A 295 -24.89 -12.47 3.97
N GLU A 296 -24.89 -11.73 5.07
CA GLU A 296 -24.54 -10.30 5.11
C GLU A 296 -23.18 -10.00 4.44
N GLU A 297 -22.26 -10.97 4.49
CA GLU A 297 -20.95 -10.85 3.85
C GLU A 297 -21.06 -10.88 2.33
N VAL A 298 -21.92 -11.73 1.76
CA VAL A 298 -22.21 -11.76 0.31
C VAL A 298 -22.82 -10.43 -0.11
N ASP A 299 -23.81 -9.96 0.64
CA ASP A 299 -24.50 -8.70 0.35
C ASP A 299 -23.54 -7.52 0.33
N ARG A 300 -22.69 -7.43 1.36
CA ARG A 300 -21.68 -6.38 1.46
C ARG A 300 -20.67 -6.46 0.32
N GLN A 301 -20.12 -7.65 0.05
CA GLN A 301 -19.09 -7.83 -0.97
C GLN A 301 -19.58 -7.51 -2.39
N VAL A 302 -20.79 -7.92 -2.73
CA VAL A 302 -21.40 -7.66 -4.04
C VAL A 302 -21.74 -6.18 -4.18
N SER A 303 -22.36 -5.58 -3.17
CA SER A 303 -22.77 -4.17 -3.21
C SER A 303 -21.57 -3.22 -3.31
N ASP A 304 -20.49 -3.49 -2.55
CA ASP A 304 -19.24 -2.74 -2.63
C ASP A 304 -18.59 -2.86 -4.02
N SER A 305 -18.60 -4.06 -4.59
CA SER A 305 -18.00 -4.31 -5.90
C SER A 305 -18.77 -3.64 -7.02
N VAL A 306 -20.10 -3.73 -7.02
CA VAL A 306 -20.96 -3.06 -8.02
C VAL A 306 -20.76 -1.56 -7.99
N ARG A 307 -20.77 -0.93 -6.79
CA ARG A 307 -20.56 0.51 -6.65
C ARG A 307 -19.26 0.97 -7.30
N ARG A 308 -18.17 0.22 -7.07
CA ARG A 308 -16.85 0.52 -7.62
C ARG A 308 -16.77 0.27 -9.13
N LEU A 309 -17.44 -0.77 -9.63
CA LEU A 309 -17.49 -1.08 -11.06
C LEU A 309 -18.30 -0.05 -11.85
N VAL A 310 -19.38 0.49 -11.28
CA VAL A 310 -20.15 1.61 -11.87
C VAL A 310 -19.30 2.88 -11.90
N ALA A 311 -18.66 3.23 -10.77
CA ALA A 311 -17.80 4.42 -10.70
C ALA A 311 -16.57 4.34 -11.63
N ALA A 312 -16.17 3.12 -12.02
CA ALA A 312 -15.07 2.86 -12.93
C ALA A 312 -15.50 2.75 -14.40
N ASP A 313 -16.75 3.04 -14.74
CA ASP A 313 -17.31 2.87 -16.09
C ASP A 313 -17.06 1.46 -16.68
N LEU A 314 -17.11 0.43 -15.83
CA LEU A 314 -16.99 -0.97 -16.25
C LEU A 314 -18.36 -1.66 -16.39
N ILE A 315 -19.35 -1.22 -15.61
CA ILE A 315 -20.73 -1.71 -15.69
C ILE A 315 -21.70 -0.52 -15.63
N THR A 316 -22.84 -0.62 -16.29
CA THR A 316 -23.99 0.27 -16.12
C THR A 316 -24.99 -0.33 -15.13
N HIS A 317 -25.75 0.53 -14.47
CA HIS A 317 -26.84 0.15 -13.58
C HIS A 317 -28.07 0.98 -13.97
N ASP A 318 -29.04 0.33 -14.61
CA ASP A 318 -30.32 0.97 -14.92
C ASP A 318 -31.16 1.01 -13.64
N MET A 319 -31.55 2.22 -13.21
CA MET A 319 -32.50 2.42 -12.11
C MET A 319 -33.93 2.07 -12.52
#